data_AF-A0A849UKN9-F1
#
_entry.id   AF-A0A849UKN9-F1
#
_cell.length_a   1.000
_cell.length_b   1.000
_cell.length_c   1.000
_cell.angle_alpha   90.00
_cell.angle_beta   90.00
_cell.angle_gamma   90.00
#
_symmetry.space_group_name_H-M   'P 1'
#
loop_
_entity.id
_entity.type
_entity.pdbx_description
1 polymer ?
#
loop_
_entity_poly.entity_id
_entity_poly.type
_entity_poly.pdbx_seq_one_letter_code
_entity_poly.pdbx_strand_id
1 'polypeptide(L)'
;MLRASSYTALDLHNRIQQAVKSGCSKVSLDPGCYEVSGELLPDSFCCPSNNDEGVKRILFDLVGVNNLTIDGQGATLVFHGEMLPVRMVECRNVKLLNFSIDWKRPFFTQGLVLKSGADFVEVEVDTEKYPLTVEGNRLVLCDEAGYRNTSLWNILGFDPQKPELAFDQGDNFSLASHHVATQTAPNRFRIDGKWITVPKPGQRALLMQGDRIAPAVFMDRCQDTLIENVTIHHAPGMGFLGQMCRNTALSRCKVVPSGDRIFSTWVDASHFTDCDGRLDICGCEFSGQCDDAGNIHGAYWAVAERIDDRTILAEVRHTQQRGVAMLKSGDIAAFHNRANLAGLIHRNVVEVSPINLVITKIVFDGPVPDCPEMAIRRHCPDFEVNVTDCKFGPNRGRGLLLSVPGKVRVERNIIHSSCSGVLVESDCNYWWESGPLTDLLVSNNIFESCCYGQSGSAVIHVSPKVQNPEGAPPVHRNLRFSDNRFILCRAPLLHADFVDGLVFERNTVEWSANYPCECATPTIKLGACLPGARIQPLNE
;
A
#
# COMPACT_ATOMS: atom_id res chain seq x y z
N MET A 1 -24.28 11.88 20.58
CA MET A 1 -25.18 11.95 19.41
C MET A 1 -24.93 13.28 18.73
N LEU A 2 -24.56 13.23 17.45
CA LEU A 2 -24.12 14.37 16.64
C LEU A 2 -24.91 14.35 15.33
N ARG A 3 -25.81 15.31 15.08
CA ARG A 3 -26.69 15.36 13.90
C ARG A 3 -25.98 15.89 12.64
N ALA A 4 -26.35 15.37 11.46
CA ALA A 4 -25.66 15.58 10.18
C ALA A 4 -25.75 16.98 9.54
N SER A 5 -26.67 17.87 9.94
CA SER A 5 -26.97 19.11 9.20
C SER A 5 -26.58 20.43 9.88
N SER A 6 -25.72 20.42 10.91
CA SER A 6 -25.43 21.64 11.68
C SER A 6 -23.99 21.78 12.23
N TYR A 7 -23.03 21.00 11.75
CA TYR A 7 -21.66 21.06 12.27
C TYR A 7 -20.65 21.36 11.18
N THR A 8 -19.81 22.37 11.44
CA THR A 8 -18.58 22.56 10.67
C THR A 8 -17.60 21.42 11.00
N ALA A 9 -16.61 21.18 10.12
CA ALA A 9 -15.52 20.24 10.41
C ALA A 9 -14.83 20.55 11.75
N LEU A 10 -14.68 21.84 12.07
CA LEU A 10 -14.11 22.30 13.33
C LEU A 10 -14.99 21.94 14.55
N ASP A 11 -16.31 22.02 14.43
CA ASP A 11 -17.21 21.60 15.52
C ASP A 11 -17.08 20.10 15.80
N LEU A 12 -17.03 19.28 14.74
CA LEU A 12 -16.87 17.84 14.87
C LEU A 12 -15.52 17.50 15.50
N HIS A 13 -14.43 18.11 15.01
CA HIS A 13 -13.09 17.97 15.58
C HIS A 13 -13.08 18.35 17.06
N ASN A 14 -13.55 19.55 17.42
CA ASN A 14 -13.54 20.06 18.80
C ASN A 14 -14.34 19.16 19.76
N ARG A 15 -15.46 18.61 19.31
CA ARG A 15 -16.29 17.71 20.12
C ARG A 15 -15.58 16.38 20.39
N ILE A 16 -14.86 15.85 19.41
CA ILE A 16 -14.04 14.65 19.59
C ILE A 16 -12.91 14.94 20.56
N GLN A 17 -12.20 16.07 20.39
CA GLN A 17 -11.15 16.49 21.33
C GLN A 17 -11.70 16.67 22.76
N GLN A 18 -12.89 17.26 22.90
CA GLN A 18 -13.52 17.41 24.21
C GLN A 18 -13.92 16.07 24.82
N ALA A 19 -14.43 15.13 24.03
CA ALA A 19 -14.77 13.79 24.49
C ALA A 19 -13.53 13.00 24.95
N VAL A 20 -12.42 13.12 24.21
CA VAL A 20 -11.13 12.56 24.62
C VAL A 20 -10.67 13.17 25.94
N LYS A 21 -10.68 14.50 26.06
CA LYS A 21 -10.27 15.22 27.29
C LYS A 21 -11.13 14.88 28.51
N SER A 22 -12.41 14.55 28.31
CA SER A 22 -13.32 14.19 29.41
C SER A 22 -13.25 12.71 29.81
N GLY A 23 -12.39 11.91 29.17
CA GLY A 23 -12.28 10.48 29.42
C GLY A 23 -13.47 9.67 28.91
N CYS A 24 -14.17 10.19 27.89
CA CYS A 24 -15.29 9.49 27.28
C CYS A 24 -14.82 8.20 26.58
N SER A 25 -15.48 7.08 26.87
CA SER A 25 -15.14 5.78 26.29
C SER A 25 -15.80 5.53 24.93
N LYS A 26 -16.81 6.32 24.55
CA LYS A 26 -17.52 6.17 23.27
C LYS A 26 -17.99 7.51 22.70
N VAL A 27 -17.61 7.80 21.47
CA VAL A 27 -18.16 8.86 20.63
C VAL A 27 -19.02 8.22 19.55
N SER A 28 -20.22 8.77 19.32
CA SER A 28 -21.08 8.35 18.22
C SER A 28 -21.47 9.49 17.32
N LEU A 29 -21.37 9.25 16.02
CA LEU A 29 -21.92 10.09 14.97
C LEU A 29 -23.34 9.57 14.67
N ASP A 30 -24.30 10.49 14.48
CA ASP A 30 -25.61 10.06 14.02
C ASP A 30 -25.49 9.67 12.53
N PRO A 31 -26.35 8.77 12.02
CA PRO A 31 -26.33 8.43 10.60
C PRO A 31 -26.56 9.68 9.72
N GLY A 32 -25.80 9.80 8.63
CA GLY A 32 -25.94 10.91 7.69
C GLY A 32 -24.64 11.23 6.94
N CYS A 33 -24.71 12.20 6.03
CA CYS A 33 -23.57 12.68 5.27
C CYS A 33 -23.01 13.96 5.92
N TYR A 34 -21.72 13.98 6.22
CA TYR A 34 -21.00 15.11 6.80
C TYR A 34 -20.00 15.64 5.77
N GLU A 35 -20.21 16.87 5.32
CA GLU A 35 -19.25 17.57 4.46
C GLU A 35 -18.14 18.17 5.34
N VAL A 36 -16.89 17.86 5.02
CA VAL A 36 -15.72 18.17 5.86
C VAL A 36 -14.72 19.00 5.07
N SER A 37 -14.61 20.28 5.42
CA SER A 37 -13.60 21.20 4.87
C SER A 37 -12.54 21.53 5.93
N GLY A 38 -11.27 21.40 5.56
CA GLY A 38 -10.16 21.47 6.51
C GLY A 38 -9.66 22.87 6.87
N GLU A 39 -10.16 23.93 6.23
CA GLU A 39 -9.59 25.29 6.31
C GLU A 39 -9.39 25.84 7.73
N LEU A 40 -10.25 25.42 8.67
CA LEU A 40 -10.23 25.86 10.06
C LEU A 40 -9.59 24.84 11.03
N LEU A 41 -9.17 23.68 10.54
CA LEU A 41 -8.54 22.66 11.36
C LEU A 41 -7.08 23.00 11.64
N PRO A 42 -6.55 22.59 12.80
CA PRO A 42 -5.15 22.82 13.13
C PRO A 42 -4.22 22.05 12.19
N ASP A 43 -3.11 22.69 11.86
CA ASP A 43 -2.02 22.10 11.10
C ASP A 43 -1.21 21.13 11.99
N SER A 44 -0.87 19.98 11.44
CA SER A 44 -0.14 18.93 12.13
C SER A 44 0.91 18.29 11.23
N PHE A 45 2.18 18.34 11.62
CA PHE A 45 3.23 17.65 10.88
C PHE A 45 3.13 16.13 11.06
N CYS A 46 3.17 15.39 9.96
CA CYS A 46 3.04 13.93 9.93
C CYS A 46 4.12 13.32 9.04
N CYS A 47 4.59 12.13 9.42
CA CYS A 47 5.50 11.30 8.63
C CYS A 47 4.86 9.91 8.40
N PRO A 48 3.79 9.81 7.58
CA PRO A 48 3.20 8.52 7.24
C PRO A 48 4.15 7.74 6.32
N SER A 49 4.63 6.58 6.76
CA SER A 49 5.49 5.74 5.91
C SER A 49 4.84 5.46 4.55
N ASN A 50 5.67 5.44 3.52
CA ASN A 50 5.31 5.15 2.13
C ASN A 50 4.31 6.16 1.50
N ASN A 51 4.06 7.28 2.19
CA ASN A 51 3.30 8.45 1.74
C ASN A 51 4.16 9.72 1.95
N ASP A 52 3.67 10.87 1.52
CA ASP A 52 4.45 12.11 1.58
C ASP A 52 4.39 12.74 2.98
N GLU A 53 5.56 12.98 3.57
CA GLU A 53 5.67 13.73 4.83
C GLU A 53 5.19 15.17 4.68
N GLY A 54 4.72 15.79 5.76
CA GLY A 54 4.37 17.21 5.74
C GLY A 54 3.27 17.60 6.71
N VAL A 55 2.84 18.86 6.59
CA VAL A 55 1.73 19.42 7.35
C VAL A 55 0.41 18.90 6.79
N LYS A 56 -0.43 18.35 7.66
CA LYS A 56 -1.77 17.82 7.34
C LYS A 56 -2.81 18.46 8.25
N ARG A 57 -4.03 18.61 7.73
CA ARG A 57 -5.23 19.00 8.50
C ARG A 57 -6.06 17.77 8.78
N ILE A 58 -6.40 17.57 10.05
CA ILE A 58 -6.85 16.27 10.54
C ILE A 58 -8.19 16.38 11.25
N LEU A 59 -9.19 15.61 10.78
CA LEU A 59 -10.51 15.62 11.40
C LEU A 59 -10.49 14.87 12.74
N PHE A 60 -10.16 13.58 12.73
CA PHE A 60 -10.04 12.77 13.95
C PHE A 60 -8.57 12.66 14.31
N ASP A 61 -8.08 13.61 15.10
CA ASP A 61 -6.69 13.64 15.54
C ASP A 61 -6.56 13.09 16.97
N LEU A 62 -6.22 11.81 17.10
CA LEU A 62 -6.17 11.10 18.37
C LEU A 62 -4.70 10.88 18.77
N VAL A 63 -4.27 11.50 19.87
CA VAL A 63 -2.90 11.37 20.39
C VAL A 63 -2.95 10.92 21.85
N GLY A 64 -2.28 9.81 22.18
CA GLY A 64 -2.22 9.27 23.54
C GLY A 64 -3.57 8.78 24.10
N VAL A 65 -4.54 8.49 23.23
CA VAL A 65 -5.91 8.12 23.64
C VAL A 65 -5.96 6.68 24.09
N ASN A 66 -6.62 6.42 25.22
CA ASN A 66 -6.78 5.08 25.78
C ASN A 66 -8.27 4.73 25.94
N ASN A 67 -8.68 3.55 25.49
CA ASN A 67 -10.03 3.00 25.67
C ASN A 67 -11.17 3.83 25.03
N LEU A 68 -11.06 4.14 23.73
CA LEU A 68 -12.08 4.92 23.01
C LEU A 68 -12.71 4.11 21.87
N THR A 69 -14.03 4.19 21.74
CA THR A 69 -14.76 3.74 20.56
C THR A 69 -15.35 4.93 19.80
N ILE A 70 -15.01 5.10 18.53
CA ILE A 70 -15.70 6.01 17.60
C ILE A 70 -16.61 5.15 16.73
N ASP A 71 -17.92 5.37 16.85
CA ASP A 71 -18.95 4.60 16.16
C ASP A 71 -19.77 5.54 15.28
N GLY A 72 -19.59 5.44 13.97
CA GLY A 72 -20.24 6.32 13.01
C GLY A 72 -21.70 5.96 12.74
N GLN A 73 -22.19 4.81 13.18
CA GLN A 73 -23.58 4.37 12.98
C GLN A 73 -24.08 4.42 11.52
N GLY A 74 -23.17 4.29 10.54
CA GLY A 74 -23.46 4.41 9.11
C GLY A 74 -23.28 5.83 8.55
N ALA A 75 -22.62 6.73 9.28
CA ALA A 75 -22.24 8.04 8.77
C ALA A 75 -21.27 7.97 7.59
N THR A 76 -21.39 8.92 6.67
CA THR A 76 -20.46 9.14 5.56
C THR A 76 -19.77 10.49 5.76
N LEU A 77 -18.45 10.48 5.77
CA LEU A 77 -17.61 11.67 5.85
C LEU A 77 -17.09 12.00 4.45
N VAL A 78 -17.52 13.12 3.87
CA VAL A 78 -17.13 13.58 2.53
C VAL A 78 -16.17 14.75 2.69
N PHE A 79 -14.92 14.55 2.30
CA PHE A 79 -13.84 15.51 2.47
C PHE A 79 -13.68 16.42 1.25
N HIS A 80 -13.22 17.64 1.50
CA HIS A 80 -12.91 18.68 0.52
C HIS A 80 -11.44 19.10 0.65
N GLY A 81 -10.72 19.14 -0.48
CA GLY A 81 -9.30 19.45 -0.51
C GLY A 81 -8.40 18.43 0.21
N GLU A 82 -7.18 18.86 0.49
CA GLU A 82 -6.13 18.03 1.09
C GLU A 82 -6.35 17.87 2.60
N MET A 83 -6.74 16.66 3.00
CA MET A 83 -7.02 16.34 4.40
C MET A 83 -6.56 14.93 4.74
N LEU A 84 -6.25 14.71 6.02
CA LEU A 84 -6.06 13.38 6.59
C LEU A 84 -7.27 13.09 7.50
N PRO A 85 -8.16 12.14 7.15
CA PRO A 85 -9.39 11.90 7.90
C PRO A 85 -9.15 11.47 9.35
N VAL A 86 -8.32 10.45 9.57
CA VAL A 86 -8.08 9.88 10.89
C VAL A 86 -6.59 9.67 11.14
N ARG A 87 -6.07 10.29 12.20
CA ARG A 87 -4.74 10.02 12.76
C ARG A 87 -4.86 9.46 14.16
N MET A 88 -4.15 8.38 14.43
CA MET A 88 -3.96 7.81 15.76
C MET A 88 -2.47 7.71 16.05
N VAL A 89 -2.00 8.38 17.10
CA VAL A 89 -0.60 8.34 17.55
C VAL A 89 -0.57 7.87 19.01
N GLU A 90 0.22 6.84 19.30
CA GLU A 90 0.41 6.33 20.67
C GLU A 90 -0.91 6.02 21.40
N CYS A 91 -1.93 5.58 20.65
CA CYS A 91 -3.24 5.23 21.19
C CYS A 91 -3.28 3.76 21.61
N ARG A 92 -4.14 3.43 22.58
CA ARG A 92 -4.35 2.06 23.05
C ARG A 92 -5.81 1.70 23.21
N ASN A 93 -6.19 0.50 22.77
CA ASN A 93 -7.57 0.00 22.86
C ASN A 93 -8.57 0.97 22.22
N VAL A 94 -8.31 1.34 20.96
CA VAL A 94 -9.16 2.24 20.17
C VAL A 94 -9.92 1.46 19.11
N LYS A 95 -11.21 1.79 18.94
CA LYS A 95 -12.10 1.17 17.98
C LYS A 95 -12.70 2.20 17.02
N LEU A 96 -12.63 1.94 15.72
CA LEU A 96 -13.27 2.73 14.67
C LEU A 96 -14.33 1.86 13.99
N LEU A 97 -15.61 2.24 14.12
CA LEU A 97 -16.73 1.38 13.74
C LEU A 97 -17.71 2.12 12.81
N ASN A 98 -18.21 1.42 11.79
CA ASN A 98 -19.46 1.78 11.09
C ASN A 98 -19.49 3.19 10.45
N PHE A 99 -18.50 3.57 9.64
CA PHE A 99 -18.58 4.79 8.83
C PHE A 99 -17.90 4.62 7.47
N SER A 100 -18.17 5.55 6.57
CA SER A 100 -17.45 5.66 5.32
C SER A 100 -16.69 6.98 5.19
N ILE A 101 -15.59 6.94 4.45
CA ILE A 101 -14.76 8.08 4.08
C ILE A 101 -14.79 8.20 2.56
N ASP A 102 -15.05 9.40 2.05
CA ASP A 102 -14.97 9.71 0.63
C ASP A 102 -14.47 11.15 0.41
N TRP A 103 -14.13 11.49 -0.82
CA TRP A 103 -13.86 12.87 -1.24
C TRP A 103 -14.91 13.33 -2.22
N LYS A 104 -15.31 14.60 -2.10
CA LYS A 104 -16.19 15.25 -3.08
C LYS A 104 -15.54 15.23 -4.46
N ARG A 105 -14.31 15.70 -4.51
CA ARG A 105 -13.42 15.69 -5.67
C ARG A 105 -12.29 14.69 -5.43
N PRO A 106 -12.26 13.52 -6.11
CA PRO A 106 -11.13 12.63 -5.99
C PRO A 106 -9.88 13.21 -6.68
N PHE A 107 -8.70 12.75 -6.23
CA PHE A 107 -7.39 13.17 -6.71
C PHE A 107 -6.94 12.40 -7.95
N PHE A 108 -7.88 12.09 -8.83
CA PHE A 108 -7.60 11.52 -10.15
C PHE A 108 -8.59 12.10 -11.15
N THR A 109 -8.30 11.91 -12.43
CA THR A 109 -9.26 12.20 -13.50
C THR A 109 -9.59 10.94 -14.26
N GLN A 110 -10.87 10.70 -14.55
CA GLN A 110 -11.28 9.65 -15.46
C GLN A 110 -11.98 10.23 -16.69
N GLY A 111 -11.82 9.57 -17.83
CA GLY A 111 -12.40 9.98 -19.10
C GLY A 111 -12.57 8.84 -20.08
N LEU A 112 -13.05 9.14 -21.28
CA LEU A 112 -13.16 8.21 -22.40
C LEU A 112 -12.01 8.44 -23.38
N VAL A 113 -11.30 7.39 -23.77
CA VAL A 113 -10.31 7.48 -24.85
C VAL A 113 -11.06 7.62 -26.18
N LEU A 114 -10.90 8.76 -26.86
CA LEU A 114 -11.50 9.04 -28.17
C LEU A 114 -10.60 8.56 -29.31
N LYS A 115 -9.31 8.85 -29.21
CA LYS A 115 -8.29 8.52 -30.21
C LYS A 115 -6.98 8.20 -29.53
N SER A 116 -6.18 7.40 -30.20
CA SER A 116 -4.81 7.15 -29.79
C SER A 116 -3.92 6.92 -31.01
N GLY A 117 -2.66 7.30 -30.89
CA GLY A 117 -1.58 7.01 -31.84
C GLY A 117 -0.39 6.42 -31.10
N ALA A 118 0.72 6.21 -31.80
CA ALA A 118 1.93 5.67 -31.18
C ALA A 118 2.50 6.60 -30.07
N ASP A 119 2.25 7.90 -30.19
CA ASP A 119 2.82 8.97 -29.36
C ASP A 119 1.77 9.83 -28.67
N PHE A 120 0.47 9.56 -28.84
CA PHE A 120 -0.58 10.39 -28.24
C PHE A 120 -1.82 9.62 -27.81
N VAL A 121 -2.54 10.19 -26.84
CA VAL A 121 -3.91 9.80 -26.47
C VAL A 121 -4.78 11.06 -26.39
N GLU A 122 -5.95 11.03 -27.00
CA GLU A 122 -6.98 12.07 -26.86
C GLU A 122 -8.12 11.52 -26.00
N VAL A 123 -8.41 12.18 -24.88
CA VAL A 123 -9.46 11.80 -23.92
C VAL A 123 -10.58 12.84 -23.88
N GLU A 124 -11.81 12.36 -23.69
CA GLU A 124 -12.96 13.18 -23.31
C GLU A 124 -13.18 13.07 -21.80
N VAL A 125 -13.26 14.20 -21.11
CA VAL A 125 -13.43 14.28 -19.66
C VAL A 125 -14.69 15.07 -19.35
N ASP A 126 -15.52 14.56 -18.44
CA ASP A 126 -16.60 15.33 -17.83
C ASP A 126 -15.97 16.37 -16.89
N THR A 127 -15.76 17.59 -17.39
CA THR A 127 -15.07 18.65 -16.64
C THR A 127 -15.91 19.28 -15.53
N GLU A 128 -17.21 18.98 -15.46
CA GLU A 128 -18.05 19.36 -14.33
C GLU A 128 -17.77 18.45 -13.13
N LYS A 129 -17.63 17.13 -13.36
CA LYS A 129 -17.22 16.18 -12.32
C LYS A 129 -15.71 16.20 -12.05
N TYR A 130 -14.92 16.43 -13.10
CA TYR A 130 -13.47 16.43 -13.09
C TYR A 130 -12.88 17.73 -13.65
N PRO A 131 -12.93 18.84 -12.90
CA PRO A 131 -12.34 20.10 -13.32
C PRO A 131 -10.86 19.92 -13.72
N LEU A 132 -10.58 20.20 -14.99
CA LEU A 132 -9.30 19.98 -15.62
C LEU A 132 -9.07 21.07 -16.67
N THR A 133 -7.90 21.69 -16.65
CA THR A 133 -7.49 22.68 -17.66
C THR A 133 -6.09 22.37 -18.20
N VAL A 134 -5.62 23.15 -19.17
CA VAL A 134 -4.24 23.11 -19.65
C VAL A 134 -3.58 24.45 -19.45
N GLU A 135 -2.45 24.45 -18.75
CA GLU A 135 -1.60 25.63 -18.57
C GLU A 135 -0.15 25.24 -18.82
N GLY A 136 0.57 26.02 -19.64
CA GLY A 136 1.99 25.74 -19.92
C GLY A 136 2.25 24.32 -20.42
N ASN A 137 1.36 23.80 -21.28
CA ASN A 137 1.41 22.44 -21.83
C ASN A 137 1.29 21.30 -20.79
N ARG A 138 0.75 21.58 -19.59
CA ARG A 138 0.48 20.57 -18.56
C ARG A 138 -1.01 20.52 -18.26
N LEU A 139 -1.51 19.33 -17.97
CA LEU A 139 -2.84 19.18 -17.37
C LEU A 139 -2.81 19.77 -15.96
N VAL A 140 -3.83 20.54 -15.62
CA VAL A 140 -4.00 21.13 -14.30
C VAL A 140 -5.29 20.59 -13.71
N LEU A 141 -5.17 19.71 -12.72
CA LEU A 141 -6.30 19.29 -11.90
C LEU A 141 -6.59 20.39 -10.89
N CYS A 142 -7.86 20.78 -10.78
CA CYS A 142 -8.34 21.74 -9.81
C CYS A 142 -9.51 21.18 -9.00
N ASP A 143 -9.76 21.74 -7.82
CA ASP A 143 -11.01 21.55 -7.08
C ASP A 143 -11.61 22.88 -6.59
N GLU A 144 -12.83 22.81 -6.05
CA GLU A 144 -13.54 23.99 -5.51
C GLU A 144 -12.93 24.54 -4.21
N ALA A 145 -12.10 23.75 -3.52
CA ALA A 145 -11.36 24.12 -2.31
C ALA A 145 -10.00 24.77 -2.63
N GLY A 146 -9.69 24.99 -3.92
CA GLY A 146 -8.45 25.63 -4.37
C GLY A 146 -7.25 24.69 -4.49
N TYR A 147 -7.45 23.37 -4.37
CA TYR A 147 -6.42 22.40 -4.71
C TYR A 147 -6.06 22.53 -6.19
N ARG A 148 -4.75 22.51 -6.48
CA ARG A 148 -4.22 22.62 -7.83
C ARG A 148 -3.01 21.71 -7.98
N ASN A 149 -3.00 20.83 -8.96
CA ASN A 149 -1.89 19.92 -9.22
C ASN A 149 -1.61 19.74 -10.72
N THR A 150 -0.33 19.74 -11.08
CA THR A 150 0.14 19.60 -12.48
C THR A 150 0.89 18.30 -12.74
N SER A 151 1.06 17.47 -11.71
CA SER A 151 1.68 16.15 -11.83
C SER A 151 0.72 15.22 -12.56
N LEU A 152 1.25 14.49 -13.54
CA LEU A 152 0.59 13.38 -14.20
C LEU A 152 1.58 12.23 -14.23
N TRP A 153 1.45 11.32 -13.28
CA TRP A 153 2.38 10.22 -13.10
C TRP A 153 2.18 9.14 -14.16
N ASN A 154 0.92 8.86 -14.52
CA ASN A 154 0.58 7.74 -15.37
C ASN A 154 -0.79 7.97 -16.05
N ILE A 155 -1.02 7.29 -17.17
CA ILE A 155 -2.34 7.16 -17.77
C ILE A 155 -2.55 5.68 -18.10
N LEU A 156 -3.67 5.15 -17.65
CA LEU A 156 -4.00 3.73 -17.77
C LEU A 156 -5.33 3.54 -18.50
N GLY A 157 -5.36 2.58 -19.43
CA GLY A 157 -6.59 2.12 -20.08
C GLY A 157 -7.31 1.07 -19.23
N PHE A 158 -8.60 1.27 -19.01
CA PHE A 158 -9.50 0.35 -18.31
C PHE A 158 -10.44 -0.31 -19.31
N ASP A 159 -10.83 -1.54 -18.98
CA ASP A 159 -11.81 -2.27 -19.75
C ASP A 159 -13.14 -1.47 -19.84
N PRO A 160 -13.78 -1.41 -21.03
CA PRO A 160 -15.05 -0.68 -21.19
C PRO A 160 -16.22 -1.31 -20.43
N GLN A 161 -16.16 -2.61 -20.15
CA GLN A 161 -17.24 -3.40 -19.56
C GLN A 161 -16.93 -3.83 -18.12
N LYS A 162 -15.66 -4.07 -17.80
CA LYS A 162 -15.21 -4.48 -16.46
C LYS A 162 -14.58 -3.30 -15.69
N PRO A 163 -14.76 -3.19 -14.36
CA PRO A 163 -14.15 -2.13 -13.54
C PRO A 163 -12.67 -2.45 -13.20
N GLU A 164 -11.85 -2.75 -14.20
CA GLU A 164 -10.46 -3.17 -14.05
C GLU A 164 -9.59 -2.63 -15.19
N LEU A 165 -8.27 -2.65 -15.00
CA LEU A 165 -7.31 -2.35 -16.08
C LEU A 165 -7.60 -3.24 -17.30
N ALA A 166 -7.48 -2.67 -18.50
CA ALA A 166 -7.59 -3.48 -19.70
C ALA A 166 -6.51 -4.58 -19.71
N PHE A 167 -6.85 -5.73 -20.29
CA PHE A 167 -5.87 -6.81 -20.44
C PHE A 167 -4.61 -6.32 -21.14
N ASP A 168 -3.47 -6.73 -20.62
CA ASP A 168 -2.13 -6.34 -21.05
C ASP A 168 -1.83 -4.83 -20.98
N GLN A 169 -2.58 -4.08 -20.15
CA GLN A 169 -2.23 -2.70 -19.84
C GLN A 169 -0.94 -2.66 -18.97
N GLY A 170 0.05 -1.92 -19.45
CA GLY A 170 1.26 -1.55 -18.69
C GLY A 170 1.23 -0.12 -18.16
N ASP A 171 2.14 0.16 -17.21
CA ASP A 171 2.35 1.50 -16.66
C ASP A 171 3.11 2.41 -17.63
N ASN A 172 2.67 3.67 -17.75
CA ASN A 172 3.26 4.71 -18.59
C ASN A 172 3.97 5.81 -17.75
N PHE A 173 4.78 5.40 -16.78
CA PHE A 173 5.44 6.33 -15.83
C PHE A 173 6.35 7.39 -16.47
N SER A 174 6.80 7.17 -17.72
CA SER A 174 7.55 8.19 -18.48
C SER A 174 6.77 9.47 -18.71
N LEU A 175 5.43 9.45 -18.61
CA LEU A 175 4.58 10.63 -18.73
C LEU A 175 4.88 11.67 -17.66
N ALA A 176 5.30 11.28 -16.45
CA ALA A 176 5.64 12.21 -15.37
C ALA A 176 6.61 13.31 -15.83
N SER A 177 7.60 12.92 -16.63
CA SER A 177 8.68 13.80 -17.10
C SER A 177 8.48 14.34 -18.52
N HIS A 178 7.77 13.64 -19.41
CA HIS A 178 7.85 13.88 -20.85
C HIS A 178 6.55 14.27 -21.55
N HIS A 179 5.42 14.35 -20.84
CA HIS A 179 4.15 14.63 -21.51
C HIS A 179 3.98 16.11 -21.91
N VAL A 180 3.21 16.32 -22.98
CA VAL A 180 2.68 17.62 -23.43
C VAL A 180 1.17 17.49 -23.53
N ALA A 181 0.44 18.37 -22.85
CA ALA A 181 -1.01 18.40 -22.87
C ALA A 181 -1.54 19.59 -23.68
N THR A 182 -2.57 19.37 -24.49
CA THR A 182 -3.30 20.40 -25.24
C THR A 182 -4.80 20.18 -25.09
N GLN A 183 -5.57 21.24 -24.84
CA GLN A 183 -7.03 21.17 -24.87
C GLN A 183 -7.51 21.37 -26.31
N THR A 184 -8.07 20.32 -26.91
CA THR A 184 -8.49 20.32 -28.32
C THR A 184 -9.95 20.73 -28.50
N ALA A 185 -10.76 20.67 -27.44
CA ALA A 185 -12.14 21.17 -27.33
C ALA A 185 -12.49 21.34 -25.83
N PRO A 186 -13.64 21.93 -25.43
CA PRO A 186 -13.97 22.20 -24.02
C PRO A 186 -13.76 21.01 -23.07
N ASN A 187 -14.14 19.80 -23.48
CA ASN A 187 -14.00 18.58 -22.69
C ASN A 187 -12.98 17.59 -23.27
N ARG A 188 -12.10 18.03 -24.18
CA ARG A 188 -11.18 17.13 -24.89
C ARG A 188 -9.73 17.56 -24.70
N PHE A 189 -8.92 16.60 -24.30
CA PHE A 189 -7.52 16.80 -23.97
C PHE A 189 -6.69 15.79 -24.72
N ARG A 190 -5.71 16.29 -25.47
CA ARG A 190 -4.67 15.48 -26.11
C ARG A 190 -3.44 15.49 -25.21
N ILE A 191 -2.91 14.29 -24.96
CA ILE A 191 -1.67 14.07 -24.22
C ILE A 191 -0.69 13.40 -25.19
N ASP A 192 0.32 14.14 -25.60
CA ASP A 192 1.46 13.65 -26.36
C ASP A 192 2.55 13.17 -25.39
N GLY A 193 3.20 12.06 -25.68
CA GLY A 193 4.20 11.48 -24.78
C GLY A 193 4.80 10.16 -25.28
N LYS A 194 5.66 9.58 -24.46
CA LYS A 194 6.19 8.22 -24.69
C LYS A 194 5.34 7.22 -23.93
N TRP A 195 4.83 6.23 -24.67
CA TRP A 195 3.91 5.22 -24.16
C TRP A 195 4.58 3.85 -24.20
N ILE A 196 4.47 3.10 -23.10
CA ILE A 196 4.78 1.67 -23.07
C ILE A 196 3.57 0.90 -23.58
N THR A 197 2.39 1.22 -23.04
CA THR A 197 1.11 0.70 -23.51
C THR A 197 0.14 1.84 -23.71
N VAL A 198 -0.27 2.05 -24.96
CA VAL A 198 -1.20 3.11 -25.34
C VAL A 198 -2.66 2.69 -25.03
N PRO A 199 -3.40 3.42 -24.17
CA PRO A 199 -4.85 3.26 -24.02
C PRO A 199 -5.56 3.36 -25.38
N LYS A 200 -6.51 2.46 -25.64
CA LYS A 200 -7.18 2.30 -26.94
C LYS A 200 -8.53 3.04 -26.98
N PRO A 201 -9.00 3.50 -28.16
CA PRO A 201 -10.31 4.12 -28.29
C PRO A 201 -11.44 3.26 -27.73
N GLY A 202 -12.38 3.88 -27.03
CA GLY A 202 -13.49 3.21 -26.35
C GLY A 202 -13.18 2.70 -24.93
N GLN A 203 -11.90 2.66 -24.52
CA GLN A 203 -11.52 2.39 -23.14
C GLN A 203 -11.79 3.60 -22.24
N ARG A 204 -11.99 3.34 -20.95
CA ARG A 204 -11.93 4.39 -19.94
C ARG A 204 -10.47 4.70 -19.63
N ALA A 205 -10.10 5.97 -19.58
CA ALA A 205 -8.77 6.39 -19.15
C ALA A 205 -8.81 6.78 -17.67
N LEU A 206 -7.86 6.28 -16.89
CA LEU A 206 -7.50 6.82 -15.58
C LEU A 206 -6.26 7.68 -15.74
N LEU A 207 -6.38 8.98 -15.50
CA LEU A 207 -5.27 9.92 -15.39
C LEU A 207 -4.86 9.97 -13.93
N MET A 208 -3.71 9.35 -13.67
CA MET A 208 -3.10 9.38 -12.36
C MET A 208 -2.41 10.74 -12.17
N GLN A 209 -3.11 11.67 -11.51
CA GLN A 209 -2.61 13.00 -11.12
C GLN A 209 -2.47 13.12 -9.60
N GLY A 210 -1.69 14.09 -9.10
CA GLY A 210 -1.50 14.25 -7.65
C GLY A 210 -0.40 13.38 -7.05
N ASP A 211 -0.16 13.57 -5.75
CA ASP A 211 0.91 12.95 -4.98
C ASP A 211 0.32 12.07 -3.85
N ARG A 212 1.15 11.39 -3.03
CA ARG A 212 0.69 10.53 -1.93
C ARG A 212 0.43 11.37 -0.67
N ILE A 213 -0.46 12.35 -0.80
CA ILE A 213 -0.74 13.41 0.17
C ILE A 213 -1.10 12.87 1.56
N ALA A 214 -2.08 11.97 1.67
CA ALA A 214 -2.51 11.46 2.98
C ALA A 214 -3.24 10.12 2.86
N PRO A 215 -2.96 9.16 3.77
CA PRO A 215 -3.82 8.01 3.93
C PRO A 215 -5.18 8.39 4.54
N ALA A 216 -6.20 7.56 4.35
CA ALA A 216 -7.51 7.78 5.00
C ALA A 216 -7.45 7.50 6.51
N VAL A 217 -6.80 6.41 6.93
CA VAL A 217 -6.57 6.09 8.34
C VAL A 217 -5.09 5.88 8.57
N PHE A 218 -4.48 6.74 9.37
CA PHE A 218 -3.07 6.67 9.76
C PHE A 218 -2.93 6.29 11.22
N MET A 219 -2.18 5.22 11.49
CA MET A 219 -1.88 4.73 12.84
C MET A 219 -0.37 4.68 13.04
N ASP A 220 0.14 5.37 14.06
CA ASP A 220 1.55 5.39 14.44
C ASP A 220 1.67 4.95 15.90
N ARG A 221 2.45 3.89 16.15
CA ARG A 221 2.73 3.37 17.51
C ARG A 221 1.47 3.07 18.34
N CYS A 222 0.39 2.66 17.69
CA CYS A 222 -0.85 2.31 18.36
C CYS A 222 -0.84 0.85 18.82
N GLN A 223 -1.59 0.54 19.88
CA GLN A 223 -1.70 -0.80 20.42
C GLN A 223 -3.16 -1.22 20.61
N ASP A 224 -3.50 -2.47 20.28
CA ASP A 224 -4.84 -3.05 20.50
C ASP A 224 -5.91 -2.24 19.73
N THR A 225 -5.76 -2.11 18.42
CA THR A 225 -6.65 -1.31 17.55
C THR A 225 -7.59 -2.21 16.77
N LEU A 226 -8.89 -1.88 16.78
CA LEU A 226 -9.90 -2.53 15.93
C LEU A 226 -10.53 -1.51 14.99
N ILE A 227 -10.44 -1.76 13.69
CA ILE A 227 -11.22 -1.07 12.67
C ILE A 227 -12.21 -2.07 12.12
N GLU A 228 -13.50 -1.77 12.25
CA GLU A 228 -14.55 -2.69 11.85
C GLU A 228 -15.66 -2.01 11.06
N ASN A 229 -16.03 -2.62 9.93
CA ASN A 229 -17.09 -2.12 9.07
C ASN A 229 -16.88 -0.65 8.66
N VAL A 230 -15.63 -0.30 8.33
CA VAL A 230 -15.25 1.01 7.78
C VAL A 230 -15.02 0.89 6.29
N THR A 231 -15.62 1.79 5.51
CA THR A 231 -15.48 1.84 4.05
C THR A 231 -14.70 3.07 3.62
N ILE A 232 -13.62 2.89 2.85
CA ILE A 232 -12.87 3.98 2.23
C ILE A 232 -13.20 3.97 0.74
N HIS A 233 -13.86 5.03 0.27
CA HIS A 233 -14.20 5.19 -1.13
C HIS A 233 -13.10 5.87 -1.94
N HIS A 234 -12.35 6.76 -1.30
CA HIS A 234 -11.20 7.41 -1.89
C HIS A 234 -10.20 7.80 -0.79
N ALA A 235 -8.93 7.94 -1.16
CA ALA A 235 -7.92 8.63 -0.38
C ALA A 235 -6.81 9.13 -1.33
N PRO A 236 -6.28 10.35 -1.16
CA PRO A 236 -5.11 10.84 -1.89
C PRO A 236 -3.81 10.24 -1.34
N GLY A 237 -3.79 8.93 -1.17
CA GLY A 237 -2.73 8.15 -0.55
C GLY A 237 -3.22 6.72 -0.36
N MET A 238 -2.83 6.11 0.75
CA MET A 238 -3.28 4.76 1.12
C MET A 238 -4.66 4.75 1.78
N GLY A 239 -5.29 3.58 1.83
CA GLY A 239 -6.49 3.38 2.65
C GLY A 239 -6.16 3.34 4.14
N PHE A 240 -5.76 2.16 4.61
CA PHE A 240 -5.34 1.91 5.99
C PHE A 240 -3.81 1.84 6.09
N LEU A 241 -3.19 2.77 6.80
CA LEU A 241 -1.75 2.76 7.08
C LEU A 241 -1.51 2.56 8.58
N GLY A 242 -0.77 1.51 8.93
CA GLY A 242 -0.26 1.29 10.28
C GLY A 242 1.26 1.21 10.29
N GLN A 243 1.94 2.06 11.04
CA GLN A 243 3.37 1.97 11.26
C GLN A 243 3.67 1.75 12.75
N MET A 244 4.58 0.82 13.04
CA MET A 244 5.02 0.46 14.39
C MET A 244 3.87 0.14 15.37
N CYS A 245 2.75 -0.36 14.84
CA CYS A 245 1.58 -0.70 15.63
C CYS A 245 1.69 -2.14 16.15
N ARG A 246 0.99 -2.42 17.26
CA ARG A 246 0.91 -3.74 17.88
C ARG A 246 -0.53 -4.17 18.03
N ASN A 247 -0.87 -5.41 17.66
CA ASN A 247 -2.24 -5.94 17.78
C ASN A 247 -3.27 -5.08 17.03
N THR A 248 -3.27 -5.16 15.71
CA THR A 248 -4.18 -4.40 14.85
C THR A 248 -5.12 -5.34 14.11
N ALA A 249 -6.40 -5.01 14.05
CA ALA A 249 -7.41 -5.78 13.34
C ALA A 249 -8.20 -4.90 12.37
N LEU A 250 -8.27 -5.32 11.10
CA LEU A 250 -9.23 -4.87 10.11
C LEU A 250 -10.29 -5.95 9.92
N SER A 251 -11.54 -5.65 10.27
CA SER A 251 -12.65 -6.61 10.27
C SER A 251 -13.78 -6.08 9.38
N ARG A 252 -14.10 -6.78 8.29
CA ARG A 252 -15.18 -6.39 7.37
C ARG A 252 -15.01 -4.96 6.82
N CYS A 253 -13.76 -4.51 6.68
CA CYS A 253 -13.44 -3.21 6.10
C CYS A 253 -13.49 -3.27 4.58
N LYS A 254 -13.75 -2.13 3.95
CA LYS A 254 -13.79 -2.01 2.51
C LYS A 254 -12.92 -0.86 2.01
N VAL A 255 -12.26 -1.07 0.89
CA VAL A 255 -11.63 -0.03 0.08
C VAL A 255 -12.19 -0.23 -1.33
N VAL A 256 -13.19 0.54 -1.71
CA VAL A 256 -13.96 0.31 -2.94
C VAL A 256 -14.44 1.64 -3.55
N PRO A 257 -14.39 1.83 -4.87
CA PRO A 257 -14.85 3.08 -5.49
C PRO A 257 -16.31 3.40 -5.14
N SER A 258 -16.67 4.67 -5.08
CA SER A 258 -18.06 5.13 -4.98
C SER A 258 -18.63 5.51 -6.35
N GLY A 259 -19.93 5.27 -6.56
CA GLY A 259 -20.65 5.72 -7.76
C GLY A 259 -20.10 5.15 -9.07
N ASP A 260 -19.80 6.03 -10.03
CA ASP A 260 -19.28 5.72 -11.37
C ASP A 260 -17.74 5.72 -11.43
N ARG A 261 -17.06 5.84 -10.29
CA ARG A 261 -15.60 5.89 -10.21
C ARG A 261 -15.01 4.54 -10.53
N ILE A 262 -13.96 4.53 -11.36
CA ILE A 262 -13.18 3.32 -11.64
C ILE A 262 -12.14 3.01 -10.55
N PHE A 263 -12.06 3.87 -9.53
CA PHE A 263 -10.89 4.00 -8.69
C PHE A 263 -11.23 4.33 -7.24
N SER A 264 -10.51 3.69 -6.30
CA SER A 264 -10.62 3.93 -4.85
C SER A 264 -9.43 4.74 -4.33
N THR A 265 -8.40 4.13 -3.75
CA THR A 265 -7.26 4.84 -3.12
C THR A 265 -6.08 5.01 -4.06
N TRP A 266 -5.44 6.18 -4.00
CA TRP A 266 -4.31 6.57 -4.86
C TRP A 266 -3.21 5.50 -4.95
N VAL A 267 -2.92 4.86 -3.81
CA VAL A 267 -2.01 3.73 -3.69
C VAL A 267 -2.65 2.64 -2.83
N ASP A 268 -1.88 1.90 -2.06
CA ASP A 268 -2.26 0.67 -1.37
C ASP A 268 -3.59 0.80 -0.59
N ALA A 269 -4.42 -0.24 -0.65
CA ALA A 269 -5.63 -0.28 0.16
C ALA A 269 -5.31 -0.45 1.65
N SER A 270 -4.28 -1.26 1.95
CA SER A 270 -3.75 -1.41 3.30
C SER A 270 -2.23 -1.56 3.29
N HIS A 271 -1.57 -0.99 4.28
CA HIS A 271 -0.12 -0.95 4.35
C HIS A 271 0.36 -0.95 5.80
N PHE A 272 1.28 -1.85 6.14
CA PHE A 272 1.75 -2.06 7.50
C PHE A 272 3.27 -2.14 7.56
N THR A 273 3.89 -1.16 8.23
CA THR A 273 5.35 -1.02 8.30
C THR A 273 5.86 -1.19 9.74
N ASP A 274 6.79 -2.12 9.97
CA ASP A 274 7.44 -2.38 11.28
C ASP A 274 6.46 -2.65 12.45
N CYS A 275 5.27 -3.16 12.12
CA CYS A 275 4.28 -3.63 13.10
C CYS A 275 4.70 -4.93 13.78
N ASP A 276 4.13 -5.22 14.96
CA ASP A 276 4.40 -6.44 15.71
C ASP A 276 3.16 -6.99 16.45
N GLY A 277 3.34 -8.09 17.20
CA GLY A 277 2.24 -8.78 17.87
C GLY A 277 1.37 -9.49 16.85
N ARG A 278 0.11 -9.08 16.71
CA ARG A 278 -0.82 -9.70 15.75
C ARG A 278 -1.43 -8.67 14.79
N LEU A 279 -1.46 -8.99 13.50
CA LEU A 279 -2.21 -8.27 12.49
C LEU A 279 -3.27 -9.21 11.88
N ASP A 280 -4.54 -8.88 12.05
CA ASP A 280 -5.65 -9.62 11.45
C ASP A 280 -6.35 -8.76 10.38
N ILE A 281 -6.45 -9.27 9.16
CA ILE A 281 -7.25 -8.69 8.08
C ILE A 281 -8.29 -9.76 7.71
N CYS A 282 -9.54 -9.55 8.12
CA CYS A 282 -10.56 -10.58 8.07
C CYS A 282 -11.87 -10.07 7.44
N GLY A 283 -12.37 -10.79 6.43
CA GLY A 283 -13.65 -10.47 5.79
C GLY A 283 -13.64 -9.16 5.01
N CYS A 284 -12.45 -8.66 4.61
CA CYS A 284 -12.29 -7.36 3.95
C CYS A 284 -12.47 -7.45 2.42
N GLU A 285 -12.84 -6.33 1.81
CA GLU A 285 -12.97 -6.19 0.34
C GLU A 285 -12.18 -4.97 -0.15
N PHE A 286 -11.08 -5.20 -0.88
CA PHE A 286 -10.23 -4.13 -1.41
C PHE A 286 -10.18 -4.20 -2.94
N SER A 287 -10.71 -3.20 -3.61
CA SER A 287 -10.73 -3.10 -5.07
C SER A 287 -10.64 -1.66 -5.56
N GLY A 288 -10.19 -1.49 -6.80
CA GLY A 288 -10.10 -0.20 -7.49
C GLY A 288 -8.91 0.66 -7.06
N GLN A 289 -8.07 0.24 -6.12
CA GLN A 289 -6.89 1.02 -5.72
C GLN A 289 -5.78 0.94 -6.76
N CYS A 290 -4.87 1.93 -6.78
CA CYS A 290 -3.81 1.97 -7.80
C CYS A 290 -2.53 1.25 -7.37
N ASP A 291 -2.52 0.54 -6.26
CA ASP A 291 -1.38 -0.26 -5.85
C ASP A 291 -1.87 -1.51 -5.10
N ASP A 292 -1.05 -2.08 -4.23
CA ASP A 292 -1.35 -3.35 -3.60
C ASP A 292 -2.61 -3.36 -2.74
N ALA A 293 -3.29 -4.52 -2.63
CA ALA A 293 -4.36 -4.65 -1.64
C ALA A 293 -3.81 -4.67 -0.20
N GLY A 294 -2.63 -5.25 -0.02
CA GLY A 294 -1.91 -5.24 1.25
C GLY A 294 -0.40 -5.32 1.06
N ASN A 295 0.35 -4.37 1.63
CA ASN A 295 1.80 -4.48 1.77
C ASN A 295 2.17 -4.53 3.26
N ILE A 296 2.85 -5.60 3.67
CA ILE A 296 3.18 -5.87 5.08
C ILE A 296 4.68 -6.14 5.14
N HIS A 297 5.43 -5.18 5.70
CA HIS A 297 6.88 -5.21 5.71
C HIS A 297 7.50 -4.53 6.93
N GLY A 298 8.79 -4.74 7.18
CA GLY A 298 9.62 -3.86 8.02
C GLY A 298 10.47 -2.91 7.16
N ALA A 299 11.27 -2.03 7.75
CA ALA A 299 12.14 -1.13 7.00
C ALA A 299 13.64 -1.43 7.19
N TYR A 300 14.41 -1.33 6.11
CA TYR A 300 15.87 -1.28 6.17
C TYR A 300 16.34 0.18 6.31
N TRP A 301 17.29 0.42 7.20
CA TRP A 301 18.08 1.65 7.23
C TRP A 301 19.51 1.36 6.82
N ALA A 302 20.07 2.15 5.92
CA ALA A 302 21.47 2.05 5.55
C ALA A 302 22.34 2.43 6.75
N VAL A 303 23.46 1.73 6.95
CA VAL A 303 24.51 2.24 7.85
C VAL A 303 25.34 3.23 7.04
N ALA A 304 25.15 4.53 7.27
CA ALA A 304 25.86 5.58 6.57
C ALA A 304 27.29 5.76 7.09
N GLU A 305 27.47 5.65 8.41
CA GLU A 305 28.76 5.81 9.06
C GLU A 305 28.84 4.98 10.34
N ARG A 306 30.01 4.40 10.61
CA ARG A 306 30.36 3.86 11.93
C ARG A 306 31.18 4.92 12.68
N ILE A 307 30.59 5.48 13.73
CA ILE A 307 31.23 6.54 14.54
C ILE A 307 32.30 5.94 15.46
N ASP A 308 31.97 4.82 16.08
CA ASP A 308 32.85 4.04 16.92
C ASP A 308 32.42 2.58 16.92
N ASP A 309 33.06 1.76 17.73
CA ASP A 309 32.81 0.33 17.83
C ASP A 309 31.36 -0.04 18.21
N ARG A 310 30.56 0.85 18.81
CA ARG A 310 29.17 0.59 19.23
C ARG A 310 28.14 1.60 18.70
N THR A 311 28.57 2.57 17.90
CA THR A 311 27.73 3.68 17.47
C THR A 311 27.75 3.83 15.95
N ILE A 312 26.57 4.02 15.37
CA ILE A 312 26.41 4.27 13.94
C ILE A 312 25.56 5.51 13.67
N LEU A 313 25.70 6.05 12.46
CA LEU A 313 24.67 6.85 11.81
C LEU A 313 23.91 5.95 10.84
N ALA A 314 22.61 5.80 11.08
CA ALA A 314 21.69 5.11 10.20
C ALA A 314 20.96 6.14 9.31
N GLU A 315 20.74 5.77 8.05
CA GLU A 315 20.16 6.62 7.03
C GLU A 315 18.95 5.94 6.37
N VAL A 316 17.85 6.68 6.32
CA VAL A 316 16.69 6.35 5.49
C VAL A 316 16.92 6.84 4.06
N ARG A 317 16.83 5.94 3.07
CA ARG A 317 17.18 6.24 1.68
C ARG A 317 15.98 6.59 0.81
N HIS A 318 14.84 5.97 1.04
CA HIS A 318 13.61 6.29 0.30
C HIS A 318 12.94 7.54 0.90
N THR A 319 12.54 8.49 0.06
CA THR A 319 11.96 9.77 0.53
C THR A 319 10.73 9.57 1.41
N GLN A 320 9.85 8.65 1.03
CA GLN A 320 8.61 8.37 1.75
C GLN A 320 8.79 7.53 3.02
N GLN A 321 10.02 7.24 3.43
CA GLN A 321 10.31 6.64 4.74
C GLN A 321 10.86 7.68 5.74
N ARG A 322 11.07 8.93 5.31
CA ARG A 322 11.68 9.99 6.11
C ARG A 322 10.87 10.29 7.35
N GLY A 323 11.57 10.59 8.44
CA GLY A 323 10.99 11.02 9.71
C GLY A 323 10.35 9.91 10.54
N VAL A 324 10.31 8.67 10.04
CA VAL A 324 9.81 7.54 10.82
C VAL A 324 10.95 6.94 11.64
N ALA A 325 10.85 6.97 12.96
CA ALA A 325 11.83 6.35 13.85
C ALA A 325 11.46 4.87 14.13
N MET A 326 11.90 3.95 13.25
CA MET A 326 11.56 2.53 13.22
C MET A 326 12.24 1.66 14.30
N LEU A 327 13.21 2.22 15.02
CA LEU A 327 13.85 1.60 16.18
C LEU A 327 13.68 2.50 17.41
N LYS A 328 13.56 1.89 18.59
CA LYS A 328 13.62 2.57 19.89
C LYS A 328 14.59 1.86 20.84
N SER A 329 14.97 2.54 21.92
CA SER A 329 15.72 1.92 23.02
C SER A 329 15.00 0.66 23.52
N GLY A 330 15.75 -0.41 23.70
CA GLY A 330 15.24 -1.74 24.07
C GLY A 330 14.83 -2.63 22.89
N ASP A 331 14.75 -2.11 21.66
CA ASP A 331 14.57 -2.98 20.49
C ASP A 331 15.85 -3.78 20.18
N ILE A 332 15.69 -4.84 19.39
CA ILE A 332 16.80 -5.60 18.81
C ILE A 332 16.94 -5.18 17.34
N ALA A 333 18.13 -4.73 16.96
CA ALA A 333 18.47 -4.48 15.57
C ALA A 333 19.13 -5.70 14.95
N ALA A 334 18.66 -6.11 13.76
CA ALA A 334 19.31 -7.10 12.93
C ALA A 334 20.17 -6.42 11.86
N PHE A 335 21.46 -6.75 11.83
CA PHE A 335 22.41 -6.27 10.82
C PHE A 335 22.43 -7.22 9.62
N HIS A 336 22.48 -6.65 8.42
CA HIS A 336 22.49 -7.38 7.17
C HIS A 336 23.59 -6.84 6.24
N ASN A 337 24.18 -7.72 5.44
CA ASN A 337 24.98 -7.34 4.29
C ASN A 337 24.03 -6.94 3.15
N ARG A 338 24.18 -5.72 2.62
CA ARG A 338 23.28 -5.16 1.59
C ARG A 338 23.42 -5.87 0.24
N ALA A 339 24.60 -6.37 -0.11
CA ALA A 339 24.85 -6.95 -1.42
C ALA A 339 24.15 -8.31 -1.61
N ASN A 340 24.03 -9.10 -0.53
CA ASN A 340 23.48 -10.45 -0.58
C ASN A 340 22.36 -10.75 0.44
N LEU A 341 21.89 -9.72 1.16
CA LEU A 341 20.85 -9.80 2.20
C LEU A 341 21.17 -10.71 3.41
N ALA A 342 22.37 -11.28 3.48
CA ALA A 342 22.76 -12.20 4.54
C ALA A 342 22.73 -11.52 5.90
N GLY A 343 22.14 -12.19 6.89
CA GLY A 343 22.19 -11.74 8.29
C GLY A 343 23.62 -11.80 8.82
N LEU A 344 24.03 -10.75 9.53
CA LEU A 344 25.36 -10.64 10.14
C LEU A 344 25.28 -10.96 11.63
N ILE A 345 24.63 -10.09 12.41
CA ILE A 345 24.48 -10.20 13.88
C ILE A 345 23.20 -9.50 14.35
N HIS A 346 22.82 -9.76 15.61
CA HIS A 346 21.84 -8.96 16.34
C HIS A 346 22.51 -8.13 17.46
N ARG A 347 21.96 -6.95 17.75
CA ARG A 347 22.38 -6.09 18.88
C ARG A 347 21.19 -5.44 19.55
N ASN A 348 21.28 -5.24 20.87
CA ASN A 348 20.27 -4.47 21.58
C ASN A 348 20.55 -2.98 21.36
N VAL A 349 19.49 -2.23 21.07
CA VAL A 349 19.52 -0.79 20.92
C VAL A 349 19.50 -0.15 22.30
N VAL A 350 20.55 0.61 22.63
CA VAL A 350 20.67 1.35 23.89
C VAL A 350 20.06 2.74 23.76
N GLU A 351 20.40 3.45 22.69
CA GLU A 351 19.96 4.83 22.46
C GLU A 351 19.61 5.03 20.99
N VAL A 352 18.55 5.80 20.72
CA VAL A 352 18.15 6.26 19.39
C VAL A 352 17.95 7.76 19.46
N SER A 353 18.76 8.48 18.68
CA SER A 353 18.81 9.95 18.67
C SER A 353 18.69 10.46 17.24
N PRO A 354 17.46 10.74 16.76
CA PRO A 354 17.24 11.33 15.44
C PRO A 354 17.97 12.66 15.31
N ILE A 355 18.74 12.83 14.23
CA ILE A 355 19.45 14.09 13.92
C ILE A 355 18.57 14.96 13.01
N ASN A 356 17.94 14.34 12.02
CA ASN A 356 16.95 14.95 11.14
C ASN A 356 16.03 13.85 10.57
N LEU A 357 15.19 14.17 9.58
CA LEU A 357 14.24 13.21 8.99
C LEU A 357 14.93 12.05 8.23
N VAL A 358 16.22 12.13 7.96
CA VAL A 358 16.98 11.17 7.15
C VAL A 358 17.99 10.40 7.99
N ILE A 359 18.70 11.09 8.89
CA ILE A 359 19.81 10.54 9.68
C ILE A 359 19.41 10.37 11.14
N THR A 360 19.69 9.18 11.68
CA THR A 360 19.51 8.85 13.09
C THR A 360 20.78 8.26 13.67
N LYS A 361 21.24 8.78 14.81
CA LYS A 361 22.33 8.16 15.57
C LYS A 361 21.80 7.03 16.43
N ILE A 362 22.46 5.88 16.41
CA ILE A 362 22.06 4.70 17.19
C ILE A 362 23.27 4.16 17.95
N VAL A 363 23.08 3.90 19.24
CA VAL A 363 24.07 3.29 20.13
C VAL A 363 23.62 1.89 20.51
N PHE A 364 24.53 0.92 20.46
CA PHE A 364 24.28 -0.48 20.77
C PHE A 364 24.98 -0.94 22.06
N ASP A 365 24.55 -2.07 22.58
CA ASP A 365 25.09 -2.70 23.80
C ASP A 365 26.48 -3.35 23.61
N GLY A 366 26.91 -3.56 22.36
CA GLY A 366 28.18 -4.18 22.03
C GLY A 366 28.68 -3.86 20.62
N PRO A 367 29.83 -4.42 20.21
CA PRO A 367 30.48 -4.06 18.95
C PRO A 367 29.60 -4.31 17.72
N VAL A 368 29.54 -3.35 16.79
CA VAL A 368 28.86 -3.51 15.48
C VAL A 368 29.79 -4.16 14.45
N PRO A 369 29.28 -4.81 13.39
CA PRO A 369 30.13 -5.44 12.39
C PRO A 369 30.98 -4.43 11.63
N ASP A 370 32.17 -4.87 11.21
CA ASP A 370 33.00 -4.14 10.27
C ASP A 370 32.70 -4.66 8.85
N CYS A 371 31.64 -4.12 8.22
CA CYS A 371 31.24 -4.47 6.86
C CYS A 371 30.93 -3.17 6.08
N PRO A 372 31.47 -3.01 4.85
CA PRO A 372 31.36 -1.75 4.12
C PRO A 372 29.94 -1.43 3.62
N GLU A 373 29.12 -2.45 3.36
CA GLU A 373 27.75 -2.29 2.87
C GLU A 373 26.76 -2.94 3.81
N MET A 374 26.40 -2.23 4.88
CA MET A 374 25.48 -2.71 5.89
C MET A 374 24.13 -1.99 5.84
N ALA A 375 23.09 -2.74 6.14
CA ALA A 375 21.79 -2.21 6.54
C ALA A 375 21.39 -2.80 7.88
N ILE A 376 20.56 -2.08 8.62
CA ILE A 376 19.91 -2.56 9.83
C ILE A 376 18.40 -2.56 9.63
N ARG A 377 17.72 -3.40 10.39
CA ARG A 377 16.26 -3.37 10.53
C ARG A 377 15.86 -3.75 11.94
N ARG A 378 14.61 -3.48 12.30
CA ARG A 378 14.01 -4.00 13.54
C ARG A 378 13.85 -5.53 13.46
N HIS A 379 14.19 -6.22 14.54
CA HIS A 379 14.02 -7.68 14.66
C HIS A 379 12.75 -8.01 15.46
N CYS A 380 11.67 -8.39 14.77
CA CYS A 380 10.38 -8.74 15.35
C CYS A 380 9.93 -10.17 14.97
N PRO A 381 10.56 -11.24 15.47
CA PRO A 381 10.26 -12.61 15.05
C PRO A 381 8.87 -13.10 15.48
N ASP A 382 8.27 -12.47 16.50
CA ASP A 382 6.97 -12.87 17.06
C ASP A 382 5.77 -12.23 16.34
N PHE A 383 5.98 -11.60 15.17
CA PHE A 383 4.88 -11.00 14.43
C PHE A 383 4.04 -12.08 13.75
N GLU A 384 2.74 -12.10 14.06
CA GLU A 384 1.75 -12.97 13.45
C GLU A 384 0.82 -12.17 12.54
N VAL A 385 0.71 -12.59 11.28
CA VAL A 385 -0.17 -11.96 10.29
C VAL A 385 -1.17 -12.99 9.80
N ASN A 386 -2.46 -12.68 9.92
CA ASN A 386 -3.54 -13.50 9.38
C ASN A 386 -4.37 -12.67 8.41
N VAL A 387 -4.47 -13.14 7.17
CA VAL A 387 -5.30 -12.57 6.11
C VAL A 387 -6.30 -13.62 5.68
N THR A 388 -7.55 -13.47 6.09
CA THR A 388 -8.55 -14.53 5.94
C THR A 388 -9.89 -14.05 5.41
N ASP A 389 -10.51 -14.87 4.56
CA ASP A 389 -11.88 -14.65 4.07
C ASP A 389 -12.05 -13.29 3.36
N CYS A 390 -11.00 -12.77 2.73
CA CYS A 390 -10.99 -11.48 2.04
C CYS A 390 -11.17 -11.62 0.52
N LYS A 391 -11.60 -10.53 -0.10
CA LYS A 391 -11.64 -10.36 -1.55
C LYS A 391 -10.74 -9.19 -1.96
N PHE A 392 -9.71 -9.49 -2.73
CA PHE A 392 -8.76 -8.51 -3.25
C PHE A 392 -8.86 -8.41 -4.77
N GLY A 393 -9.00 -7.18 -5.23
CA GLY A 393 -9.06 -6.81 -6.62
C GLY A 393 -10.47 -6.73 -7.23
N PRO A 394 -10.58 -6.24 -8.48
CA PRO A 394 -9.47 -5.82 -9.37
C PRO A 394 -8.72 -4.60 -8.84
N ASN A 395 -7.40 -4.54 -9.05
CA ASN A 395 -6.54 -3.39 -8.73
C ASN A 395 -5.34 -3.30 -9.68
N ARG A 396 -4.77 -2.10 -9.82
CA ARG A 396 -3.40 -1.96 -10.33
C ARG A 396 -2.45 -2.42 -9.23
N GLY A 397 -1.40 -3.15 -9.58
CA GLY A 397 -0.39 -3.60 -8.62
C GLY A 397 -0.60 -5.05 -8.21
N ARG A 398 -0.02 -5.45 -7.08
CA ARG A 398 -0.08 -6.83 -6.57
C ARG A 398 -1.34 -7.04 -5.75
N GLY A 399 -1.69 -8.29 -5.47
CA GLY A 399 -2.65 -8.59 -4.41
C GLY A 399 -2.03 -8.29 -3.05
N LEU A 400 -1.10 -9.15 -2.62
CA LEU A 400 -0.37 -8.99 -1.36
C LEU A 400 1.14 -8.93 -1.60
N LEU A 401 1.82 -7.95 -1.00
CA LEU A 401 3.26 -7.90 -0.84
C LEU A 401 3.64 -8.23 0.61
N LEU A 402 4.44 -9.28 0.79
CA LEU A 402 4.76 -9.82 2.10
C LEU A 402 6.27 -9.88 2.32
N SER A 403 6.75 -9.18 3.34
CA SER A 403 8.17 -9.06 3.67
C SER A 403 8.36 -8.82 5.18
N VAL A 404 7.93 -9.76 6.04
CA VAL A 404 8.08 -9.63 7.50
C VAL A 404 8.73 -10.85 8.15
N PRO A 405 9.53 -10.66 9.21
CA PRO A 405 9.89 -11.78 10.07
C PRO A 405 8.66 -12.29 10.82
N GLY A 406 8.52 -13.60 11.00
CA GLY A 406 7.42 -14.20 11.76
C GLY A 406 6.53 -15.15 10.95
N LYS A 407 5.29 -15.30 11.41
CA LYS A 407 4.32 -16.29 10.91
C LYS A 407 3.21 -15.60 10.14
N VAL A 408 3.11 -15.91 8.85
CA VAL A 408 2.10 -15.32 7.96
C VAL A 408 1.16 -16.40 7.44
N ARG A 409 -0.14 -16.15 7.55
CA ARG A 409 -1.24 -17.03 7.09
C ARG A 409 -2.13 -16.24 6.14
N VAL A 410 -2.20 -16.68 4.89
CA VAL A 410 -3.09 -16.13 3.86
C VAL A 410 -4.03 -17.25 3.44
N GLU A 411 -5.26 -17.22 3.94
CA GLU A 411 -6.17 -18.36 3.82
C GLU A 411 -7.58 -17.97 3.37
N ARG A 412 -8.19 -18.75 2.46
CA ARG A 412 -9.58 -18.57 2.02
C ARG A 412 -9.88 -17.20 1.40
N ASN A 413 -8.91 -16.61 0.71
CA ASN A 413 -9.09 -15.34 0.01
C ASN A 413 -9.36 -15.55 -1.48
N ILE A 414 -9.98 -14.55 -2.11
CA ILE A 414 -10.06 -14.41 -3.57
C ILE A 414 -9.13 -13.26 -3.96
N ILE A 415 -8.22 -13.51 -4.90
CA ILE A 415 -7.21 -12.53 -5.32
C ILE A 415 -7.25 -12.38 -6.84
N HIS A 416 -7.47 -11.16 -7.32
CA HIS A 416 -7.53 -10.80 -8.74
C HIS A 416 -6.79 -9.48 -9.01
N SER A 417 -5.50 -9.55 -9.35
CA SER A 417 -4.63 -8.37 -9.47
C SER A 417 -3.99 -8.23 -10.84
N SER A 418 -3.73 -7.00 -11.29
CA SER A 418 -3.05 -6.76 -12.57
C SER A 418 -1.61 -7.29 -12.58
N CYS A 419 -0.97 -7.39 -11.41
CA CYS A 419 0.34 -8.02 -11.20
C CYS A 419 0.20 -9.33 -10.41
N SER A 420 1.28 -9.79 -9.75
CA SER A 420 1.30 -10.97 -8.89
C SER A 420 0.18 -10.95 -7.84
N GLY A 421 -0.50 -12.07 -7.66
CA GLY A 421 -1.48 -12.21 -6.59
C GLY A 421 -0.81 -12.18 -5.21
N VAL A 422 0.35 -12.85 -5.09
CA VAL A 422 1.25 -12.74 -3.94
C VAL A 422 2.67 -12.49 -4.43
N LEU A 423 3.29 -11.42 -3.93
CA LEU A 423 4.72 -11.14 -4.06
C LEU A 423 5.37 -11.27 -2.68
N VAL A 424 6.42 -12.06 -2.61
CA VAL A 424 7.35 -12.12 -1.49
C VAL A 424 8.65 -11.47 -1.96
N GLU A 425 9.05 -10.41 -1.27
CA GLU A 425 10.24 -9.64 -1.60
C GLU A 425 11.08 -9.38 -0.34
N SER A 426 12.28 -8.88 -0.55
CA SER A 426 13.07 -8.16 0.44
C SER A 426 14.02 -7.28 -0.36
N ASP A 427 13.96 -5.97 -0.15
CA ASP A 427 14.73 -5.00 -0.91
C ASP A 427 15.45 -4.02 0.02
N CYS A 428 16.77 -3.98 -0.09
CA CYS A 428 17.63 -3.04 0.63
C CYS A 428 18.35 -2.07 -0.32
N ASN A 429 17.84 -1.86 -1.53
CA ASN A 429 18.52 -1.12 -2.58
C ASN A 429 17.67 -0.01 -3.21
N TYR A 430 16.36 -0.22 -3.39
CA TYR A 430 15.47 0.82 -3.94
C TYR A 430 14.36 1.24 -2.99
N TRP A 431 13.47 0.32 -2.62
CA TRP A 431 12.35 0.57 -1.72
C TRP A 431 12.74 0.54 -0.25
N TRP A 432 13.82 -0.17 0.10
CA TRP A 432 14.27 -0.34 1.49
C TRP A 432 13.20 -1.02 2.38
N GLU A 433 12.43 -1.92 1.78
CA GLU A 433 11.37 -2.70 2.43
C GLU A 433 11.90 -4.10 2.78
N SER A 434 11.86 -4.43 4.06
CA SER A 434 12.62 -5.52 4.65
C SER A 434 11.77 -6.52 5.40
N GLY A 435 12.17 -7.78 5.31
CA GLY A 435 11.85 -8.79 6.30
C GLY A 435 12.01 -10.19 5.71
N PRO A 436 13.07 -10.93 6.08
CA PRO A 436 13.17 -12.32 5.67
C PRO A 436 11.99 -13.10 6.27
N LEU A 437 11.00 -13.44 5.44
CA LEU A 437 9.93 -14.35 5.83
C LEU A 437 10.51 -15.68 6.34
N THR A 438 10.02 -16.11 7.50
CA THR A 438 10.50 -17.33 8.18
C THR A 438 9.47 -18.45 8.21
N ASP A 439 8.19 -18.12 8.06
CA ASP A 439 7.09 -19.08 7.95
C ASP A 439 5.89 -18.42 7.23
N LEU A 440 5.62 -18.86 5.99
CA LEU A 440 4.44 -18.46 5.22
C LEU A 440 3.61 -19.70 4.88
N LEU A 441 2.30 -19.59 5.09
CA LEU A 441 1.32 -20.52 4.53
C LEU A 441 0.29 -19.72 3.73
N VAL A 442 0.22 -20.02 2.44
CA VAL A 442 -0.83 -19.55 1.52
C VAL A 442 -1.68 -20.76 1.17
N SER A 443 -2.87 -20.86 1.78
CA SER A 443 -3.71 -22.05 1.65
C SER A 443 -5.17 -21.76 1.29
N ASN A 444 -5.80 -22.66 0.52
CA ASN A 444 -7.24 -22.57 0.24
C ASN A 444 -7.68 -21.25 -0.41
N ASN A 445 -6.81 -20.56 -1.14
CA ASN A 445 -7.15 -19.31 -1.84
C ASN A 445 -7.56 -19.59 -3.29
N ILE A 446 -8.31 -18.65 -3.87
CA ILE A 446 -8.60 -18.59 -5.30
C ILE A 446 -7.79 -17.44 -5.90
N PHE A 447 -6.85 -17.76 -6.78
CA PHE A 447 -6.14 -16.79 -7.60
C PHE A 447 -6.85 -16.68 -8.94
N GLU A 448 -7.66 -15.64 -9.10
CA GLU A 448 -8.49 -15.43 -10.27
C GLU A 448 -7.78 -14.49 -11.24
N SER A 449 -7.28 -15.04 -12.36
CA SER A 449 -6.68 -14.30 -13.48
C SER A 449 -5.66 -13.24 -13.07
N CYS A 450 -4.81 -13.50 -12.06
CA CYS A 450 -3.74 -12.56 -11.69
C CYS A 450 -2.70 -12.41 -12.81
N CYS A 451 -1.92 -11.33 -12.79
CA CYS A 451 -0.94 -10.98 -13.82
C CYS A 451 -1.57 -10.69 -15.20
N TYR A 452 -2.80 -10.17 -15.22
CA TYR A 452 -3.48 -9.80 -16.46
C TYR A 452 -2.97 -8.47 -17.06
N GLY A 453 -2.17 -7.69 -16.32
CA GLY A 453 -1.40 -6.54 -16.82
C GLY A 453 0.06 -6.90 -17.11
N GLN A 454 0.88 -5.92 -17.52
CA GLN A 454 2.28 -6.17 -17.93
C GLN A 454 3.30 -6.20 -16.78
N SER A 455 2.98 -5.67 -15.60
CA SER A 455 3.94 -5.46 -14.51
C SER A 455 4.08 -6.66 -13.54
N GLY A 456 3.50 -7.82 -13.84
CA GLY A 456 3.59 -9.05 -13.03
C GLY A 456 4.46 -10.13 -13.67
N SER A 457 5.39 -10.72 -12.91
CA SER A 457 6.30 -11.76 -13.43
C SER A 457 5.83 -13.20 -13.19
N ALA A 458 4.96 -13.43 -12.20
CA ALA A 458 4.36 -14.72 -11.86
C ALA A 458 3.13 -14.50 -10.94
N VAL A 459 2.15 -15.40 -10.93
CA VAL A 459 0.99 -15.30 -10.01
C VAL A 459 1.44 -15.32 -8.55
N ILE A 460 2.32 -16.26 -8.21
CA ILE A 460 3.11 -16.25 -6.98
C ILE A 460 4.55 -15.95 -7.35
N HIS A 461 5.09 -14.84 -6.83
CA HIS A 461 6.45 -14.42 -7.11
C HIS A 461 7.23 -14.29 -5.80
N VAL A 462 8.34 -15.03 -5.67
CA VAL A 462 9.27 -14.93 -4.55
C VAL A 462 10.60 -14.45 -5.10
N SER A 463 10.90 -13.16 -4.93
CA SER A 463 12.01 -12.48 -5.62
C SER A 463 12.69 -11.44 -4.71
N PRO A 464 13.42 -11.86 -3.66
CA PRO A 464 14.26 -10.93 -2.92
C PRO A 464 15.32 -10.28 -3.83
N LYS A 465 15.62 -8.99 -3.62
CA LYS A 465 16.53 -8.20 -4.47
C LYS A 465 18.00 -8.40 -4.11
N VAL A 466 18.47 -9.63 -4.28
CA VAL A 466 19.87 -10.03 -4.09
C VAL A 466 20.72 -9.50 -5.27
N GLN A 467 21.64 -8.56 -5.03
CA GLN A 467 22.50 -7.99 -6.08
C GLN A 467 23.62 -8.94 -6.50
N ASN A 468 24.20 -9.65 -5.53
CA ASN A 468 25.28 -10.63 -5.74
C ASN A 468 24.77 -12.05 -5.42
N PRO A 469 24.14 -12.73 -6.39
CA PRO A 469 23.45 -14.01 -6.15
C PRO A 469 24.39 -15.21 -5.95
N GLU A 470 25.60 -15.14 -6.47
CA GLU A 470 26.56 -16.25 -6.39
C GLU A 470 26.97 -16.50 -4.94
N GLY A 471 26.68 -17.71 -4.45
CA GLY A 471 26.97 -18.11 -3.06
C GLY A 471 26.11 -17.43 -2.00
N ALA A 472 25.11 -16.63 -2.37
CA ALA A 472 24.22 -15.98 -1.41
C ALA A 472 23.33 -17.01 -0.67
N PRO A 473 23.12 -16.84 0.64
CA PRO A 473 22.30 -17.76 1.42
C PRO A 473 20.81 -17.59 1.08
N PRO A 474 19.94 -18.53 1.49
CA PRO A 474 18.50 -18.31 1.45
C PRO A 474 18.10 -17.06 2.24
N VAL A 475 17.23 -16.25 1.66
CA VAL A 475 16.68 -15.04 2.30
C VAL A 475 15.41 -15.41 3.06
N HIS A 476 14.53 -16.19 2.43
CA HIS A 476 13.27 -16.64 3.02
C HIS A 476 13.34 -18.10 3.47
N ARG A 477 12.47 -18.49 4.40
CA ARG A 477 12.35 -19.87 4.90
C ARG A 477 10.89 -20.31 5.02
N ASN A 478 10.66 -21.61 4.87
CA ASN A 478 9.40 -22.31 5.13
C ASN A 478 8.18 -21.66 4.44
N LEU A 479 8.27 -21.47 3.11
CA LEU A 479 7.15 -20.96 2.33
C LEU A 479 6.32 -22.11 1.78
N ARG A 480 5.04 -22.17 2.16
CA ARG A 480 4.11 -23.24 1.77
C ARG A 480 2.93 -22.66 1.00
N PHE A 481 2.71 -23.19 -0.20
CA PHE A 481 1.59 -22.86 -1.07
C PHE A 481 0.79 -24.15 -1.32
N SER A 482 -0.34 -24.32 -0.62
CA SER A 482 -1.09 -25.57 -0.70
C SER A 482 -2.59 -25.41 -0.86
N ASP A 483 -3.23 -26.35 -1.53
CA ASP A 483 -4.69 -26.43 -1.59
C ASP A 483 -5.34 -25.17 -2.24
N ASN A 484 -4.59 -24.43 -3.07
CA ASN A 484 -5.09 -23.25 -3.76
C ASN A 484 -5.64 -23.62 -5.15
N ARG A 485 -6.63 -22.84 -5.62
CA ARG A 485 -7.15 -22.90 -6.98
C ARG A 485 -6.61 -21.72 -7.80
N PHE A 486 -5.98 -22.01 -8.92
CA PHE A 486 -5.45 -21.02 -9.85
C PHE A 486 -6.25 -21.02 -11.14
N ILE A 487 -6.85 -19.87 -11.48
CA ILE A 487 -7.56 -19.62 -12.73
C ILE A 487 -6.67 -18.70 -13.55
N LEU A 488 -5.81 -19.23 -14.42
CA LEU A 488 -4.73 -18.49 -15.05
C LEU A 488 -5.16 -17.75 -16.31
N CYS A 489 -4.63 -16.56 -16.53
CA CYS A 489 -4.64 -15.89 -17.84
C CYS A 489 -3.24 -15.84 -18.48
N ARG A 490 -2.19 -16.01 -17.67
CA ARG A 490 -0.79 -15.94 -18.08
C ARG A 490 0.08 -16.86 -17.21
N ALA A 491 1.21 -17.29 -17.77
CA ALA A 491 2.25 -18.03 -17.07
C ALA A 491 3.51 -17.13 -16.90
N PRO A 492 4.38 -17.40 -15.90
CA PRO A 492 4.39 -18.52 -14.97
C PRO A 492 3.39 -18.39 -13.80
N LEU A 493 3.01 -19.54 -13.26
CA LEU A 493 2.21 -19.67 -12.04
C LEU A 493 3.05 -19.34 -10.80
N LEU A 494 4.23 -19.93 -10.71
CA LEU A 494 5.18 -19.75 -9.60
C LEU A 494 6.54 -19.35 -10.16
N HIS A 495 7.14 -18.33 -9.58
CA HIS A 495 8.56 -18.03 -9.70
C HIS A 495 9.15 -17.87 -8.29
N ALA A 496 10.23 -18.59 -7.97
CA ALA A 496 10.84 -18.49 -6.65
C ALA A 496 12.38 -18.57 -6.64
N ASP A 497 12.98 -17.71 -5.83
CA ASP A 497 14.42 -17.58 -5.57
C ASP A 497 14.72 -17.43 -4.06
N PHE A 498 15.87 -17.94 -3.63
CA PHE A 498 16.45 -17.78 -2.29
C PHE A 498 15.53 -18.19 -1.13
N VAL A 499 15.00 -19.41 -1.21
CA VAL A 499 14.07 -19.97 -0.21
C VAL A 499 14.56 -21.31 0.33
N ASP A 500 14.75 -21.40 1.64
CA ASP A 500 14.96 -22.67 2.34
C ASP A 500 13.61 -23.30 2.73
N GLY A 501 13.29 -24.48 2.21
CA GLY A 501 12.03 -25.16 2.52
C GLY A 501 10.81 -24.61 1.80
N LEU A 502 10.90 -24.40 0.48
CA LEU A 502 9.75 -24.11 -0.38
C LEU A 502 8.88 -25.37 -0.57
N VAL A 503 7.57 -25.26 -0.37
CA VAL A 503 6.62 -26.35 -0.65
C VAL A 503 5.47 -25.84 -1.51
N PHE A 504 5.22 -26.51 -2.63
CA PHE A 504 4.08 -26.26 -3.52
C PHE A 504 3.34 -27.58 -3.77
N GLU A 505 2.16 -27.77 -3.19
CA GLU A 505 1.48 -29.06 -3.20
C GLU A 505 -0.05 -28.95 -3.19
N ARG A 506 -0.74 -29.95 -3.73
CA ARG A 506 -2.23 -30.04 -3.75
C ARG A 506 -2.95 -28.83 -4.35
N ASN A 507 -2.31 -28.10 -5.25
CA ASN A 507 -2.93 -26.98 -5.95
C ASN A 507 -3.61 -27.45 -7.24
N THR A 508 -4.73 -26.84 -7.61
CA THR A 508 -5.46 -27.10 -8.87
C THR A 508 -5.31 -25.92 -9.82
N VAL A 509 -5.15 -26.20 -11.11
CA VAL A 509 -4.91 -25.15 -12.11
C VAL A 509 -5.89 -25.31 -13.27
N GLU A 510 -6.52 -24.22 -13.67
CA GLU A 510 -7.35 -24.14 -14.88
C GLU A 510 -7.05 -22.83 -15.63
N TRP A 511 -7.42 -22.78 -16.91
CA TRP A 511 -7.28 -21.57 -17.72
C TRP A 511 -8.56 -20.74 -17.71
N SER A 512 -8.41 -19.42 -17.58
CA SER A 512 -9.50 -18.46 -17.60
C SER A 512 -10.13 -18.38 -18.97
N ALA A 513 -11.47 -18.47 -19.03
CA ALA A 513 -12.23 -18.18 -20.24
C ALA A 513 -12.41 -16.66 -20.49
N ASN A 514 -12.03 -15.83 -19.51
CA ASN A 514 -12.33 -14.39 -19.51
C ASN A 514 -11.20 -13.52 -20.08
N TYR A 515 -10.04 -14.10 -20.40
CA TYR A 515 -8.87 -13.41 -20.94
C TYR A 515 -8.20 -14.24 -22.05
N PRO A 516 -7.47 -13.59 -22.98
CA PRO A 516 -6.62 -14.31 -23.93
C PRO A 516 -5.59 -15.18 -23.19
N CYS A 517 -5.50 -16.45 -23.55
CA CYS A 517 -4.50 -17.37 -22.99
C CYS A 517 -3.22 -17.33 -23.84
N GLU A 518 -2.11 -16.87 -23.27
CA GLU A 518 -0.82 -16.74 -23.99
C GLU A 518 0.05 -18.01 -23.95
N CYS A 519 -0.20 -18.94 -23.04
CA CYS A 519 0.52 -20.21 -22.93
C CYS A 519 -0.48 -21.35 -22.73
N ALA A 520 -0.29 -22.47 -23.42
CA ALA A 520 -1.14 -23.64 -23.24
C ALA A 520 -0.82 -24.43 -21.95
N THR A 521 0.37 -24.21 -21.35
CA THR A 521 0.86 -24.99 -20.22
C THR A 521 1.26 -24.08 -19.06
N PRO A 522 0.71 -24.28 -17.85
CA PRO A 522 1.17 -23.59 -16.65
C PRO A 522 2.65 -23.93 -16.38
N THR A 523 3.46 -22.93 -16.05
CA THR A 523 4.89 -23.14 -15.78
C THR A 523 5.29 -22.72 -14.37
N ILE A 524 6.24 -23.46 -13.80
CA ILE A 524 6.91 -23.15 -12.54
C ILE A 524 8.37 -22.85 -12.86
N LYS A 525 8.87 -21.70 -12.38
CA LYS A 525 10.26 -21.27 -12.51
C LYS A 525 10.92 -21.33 -11.14
N LEU A 526 11.96 -22.14 -11.01
CA LEU A 526 12.78 -22.23 -9.80
C LEU A 526 14.16 -21.67 -10.12
N GLY A 527 14.59 -20.66 -9.39
CA GLY A 527 15.89 -20.06 -9.59
C GLY A 527 16.89 -20.43 -8.49
N ALA A 528 17.61 -19.46 -7.97
CA ALA A 528 18.79 -19.69 -7.14
C ALA A 528 18.44 -20.10 -5.71
N CYS A 529 19.31 -20.92 -5.10
CA CYS A 529 19.34 -21.20 -3.66
C CYS A 529 17.99 -21.67 -3.06
N LEU A 530 17.57 -22.87 -3.46
CA LEU A 530 16.30 -23.49 -3.04
C LEU A 530 16.47 -24.82 -2.29
N PRO A 531 17.24 -24.87 -1.17
CA PRO A 531 17.40 -26.11 -0.42
C PRO A 531 16.06 -26.61 0.14
N GLY A 532 15.84 -27.92 0.09
CA GLY A 532 14.63 -28.54 0.61
C GLY A 532 13.33 -28.23 -0.16
N ALA A 533 13.43 -27.66 -1.37
CA ALA A 533 12.25 -27.38 -2.20
C ALA A 533 11.52 -28.67 -2.61
N ARG A 534 10.19 -28.66 -2.47
CA ARG A 534 9.29 -29.76 -2.84
C ARG A 534 8.13 -29.23 -3.67
N ILE A 535 8.06 -29.64 -4.93
CA ILE A 535 7.03 -29.22 -5.88
C ILE A 535 6.27 -30.46 -6.35
N GLN A 536 4.96 -30.51 -6.08
CA GLN A 536 4.07 -31.50 -6.65
C GLN A 536 3.76 -31.13 -8.12
N PRO A 537 3.68 -32.12 -9.04
CA PRO A 537 3.19 -31.88 -10.39
C PRO A 537 1.80 -31.21 -10.37
N LEU A 538 1.58 -30.32 -11.34
CA LEU A 538 0.29 -29.68 -11.53
C LEU A 538 -0.67 -30.72 -12.11
N ASN A 539 -1.81 -30.92 -11.44
CA ASN A 539 -2.93 -31.64 -12.03
C ASN A 539 -3.72 -30.63 -12.87
N GLU A 540 -3.78 -30.87 -14.18
CA GLU A 540 -4.66 -30.15 -15.12
C GLU A 540 -6.12 -30.59 -14.98
#